data_AF-A0A6J7UHN6-F1
#
_entry.id   AF-A0A6J7UHN6-F1
#
_cell.length_a   1.000
_cell.length_b   1.000
_cell.length_c   1.000
_cell.angle_alpha   90.00
_cell.angle_beta   90.00
_cell.angle_gamma   90.00
#
_symmetry.space_group_name_H-M   'P 1'
#
loop_
_entity.id
_entity.type
_entity.pdbx_description
1 polymer ?
#
loop_
_entity_poly.entity_id
_entity_poly.type
_entity_poly.pdbx_seq_one_letter_code
_entity_poly.pdbx_strand_id
1 'polypeptide(L)'
;MRVVSSFVHVWIDQDLCTGDGLCVDHCPDVFVQLEDGIAYVAEESRPLNDPGSGGSLAWVPLKHHQLVVESAEMCPGECIFIEMKESAVA
;
A
#
# COMPACT_ATOMS: atom_id res chain seq x y z
N MET A 1 -26.08 10.79 -16.41
CA MET A 1 -24.99 10.97 -15.43
C MET A 1 -24.28 9.63 -15.30
N ARG A 2 -22.95 9.59 -15.46
CA ARG A 2 -22.17 8.40 -15.09
C ARG A 2 -21.94 8.46 -13.59
N VAL A 3 -22.27 7.39 -12.88
CA VAL A 3 -21.86 7.20 -11.49
C VAL A 3 -20.43 6.65 -11.55
N VAL A 4 -19.49 7.33 -10.91
CA VAL A 4 -18.11 6.85 -10.76
C VAL A 4 -17.85 6.54 -9.30
N SER A 5 -17.13 5.46 -9.04
CA SER A 5 -16.61 5.15 -7.71
C SER A 5 -15.11 5.35 -7.74
N SER A 6 -14.59 6.05 -6.73
CA SER A 6 -13.15 6.22 -6.51
C SER A 6 -12.68 5.21 -5.45
N PHE A 7 -11.48 4.67 -5.63
CA PHE A 7 -10.85 3.77 -4.66
C PHE A 7 -9.34 3.98 -4.65
N VAL A 8 -8.73 3.62 -3.51
CA VAL A 8 -7.31 3.81 -3.25
C VAL A 8 -6.57 2.51 -3.53
N HIS A 9 -5.45 2.62 -4.22
CA HIS A 9 -4.42 1.59 -4.27
C HIS A 9 -3.13 2.11 -3.63
N VAL A 10 -2.32 1.21 -3.12
CA VAL A 10 -1.02 1.54 -2.54
C VAL A 10 0.03 0.55 -3.04
N TRP A 11 1.26 1.02 -3.18
CA TRP A 11 2.45 0.20 -3.44
C TRP A 11 3.64 0.76 -2.67
N ILE A 12 4.67 -0.07 -2.48
CA ILE A 12 5.92 0.32 -1.82
C ILE A 12 7.05 0.27 -2.85
N ASP A 13 7.87 1.30 -2.92
CA ASP A 13 9.13 1.28 -3.65
C ASP A 13 10.20 0.55 -2.83
N GLN A 14 10.60 -0.64 -3.28
CA GLN A 14 11.60 -1.45 -2.59
C GLN A 14 13.01 -0.84 -2.63
N ASP A 15 13.32 0.04 -3.60
CA ASP A 15 14.65 0.69 -3.67
C ASP A 15 14.79 1.81 -2.62
N LEU A 16 13.67 2.35 -2.14
CA LEU A 16 13.62 3.40 -1.11
C LEU A 16 13.35 2.84 0.29
N CYS A 17 12.90 1.59 0.40
CA CYS A 17 12.55 0.98 1.68
C CYS A 17 13.79 0.79 2.57
N THR A 18 13.74 1.36 3.78
CA THR A 18 14.81 1.26 4.79
C THR A 18 14.66 0.04 5.71
N GLY A 19 13.52 -0.64 5.67
CA GLY A 19 13.24 -1.81 6.52
C GLY A 19 12.82 -1.48 7.96
N ASP A 20 12.40 -0.24 8.25
CA ASP A 20 12.08 0.21 9.61
C ASP A 20 10.81 -0.42 10.22
N GLY A 21 9.96 -1.04 9.41
CA GLY A 21 8.77 -1.76 9.88
C GLY A 21 7.57 -0.90 10.31
N LEU A 22 7.70 0.44 10.38
CA LEU A 22 6.63 1.34 10.85
C LEU A 22 5.31 1.18 10.08
N CYS A 23 5.36 0.94 8.77
CA CYS A 23 4.15 0.69 7.98
C CYS A 23 3.37 -0.54 8.45
N VAL A 24 4.07 -1.60 8.85
CA VAL A 24 3.46 -2.83 9.39
C VAL A 24 2.84 -2.56 10.76
N ASP A 25 3.50 -1.76 11.60
CA ASP A 25 2.97 -1.38 12.91
C ASP A 25 1.70 -0.52 12.79
N HIS A 26 1.64 0.37 11.80
CA HIS A 26 0.50 1.27 11.58
C HIS A 26 -0.68 0.59 10.85
N CYS A 27 -0.42 -0.27 9.88
CA CYS A 27 -1.47 -0.92 9.09
C CYS A 27 -1.09 -2.34 8.64
N PRO A 28 -1.11 -3.34 9.55
CA PRO A 28 -0.69 -4.71 9.26
C PRO A 28 -1.64 -5.45 8.31
N ASP A 29 -2.85 -4.93 8.10
CA ASP A 29 -3.80 -5.46 7.12
C ASP A 29 -3.40 -5.14 5.67
N VAL A 30 -2.54 -4.14 5.46
CA VAL A 30 -2.14 -3.61 4.14
C VAL A 30 -0.65 -3.77 3.88
N PHE A 31 0.18 -3.81 4.92
CA PHE A 31 1.64 -3.91 4.79
C PHE A 31 2.18 -5.16 5.49
N VAL A 32 3.23 -5.72 4.90
CA VAL A 32 3.97 -6.85 5.46
C VAL A 32 5.45 -6.66 5.18
N GLN A 33 6.31 -7.03 6.13
CA GLN A 33 7.75 -7.09 5.93
C GLN A 33 8.17 -8.55 5.80
N LEU A 34 8.92 -8.88 4.74
CA LEU A 34 9.36 -10.25 4.48
C LEU A 34 10.77 -10.48 5.06
N GLU A 35 11.27 -11.71 4.89
CA GLU A 35 12.56 -12.15 5.45
C GLU A 35 13.78 -11.45 4.82
N ASP A 36 13.60 -10.79 3.67
CA ASP A 36 14.59 -9.93 3.03
C ASP A 36 14.77 -8.59 3.74
N GLY A 37 13.93 -8.29 4.74
CA GLY A 37 14.04 -7.10 5.56
C GLY A 37 13.39 -5.86 4.95
N ILE A 38 12.65 -5.97 3.85
CA ILE A 38 11.93 -4.86 3.24
C ILE A 38 10.41 -5.10 3.22
N ALA A 39 9.67 -4.00 3.13
CA ALA A 39 8.22 -4.03 3.19
C ALA A 39 7.57 -4.14 1.80
N TYR A 40 6.42 -4.79 1.79
CA TYR A 40 5.54 -5.02 0.66
C TYR A 40 4.11 -4.69 1.05
N VAL A 41 3.28 -4.44 0.05
CA VAL A 41 1.83 -4.37 0.26
C VAL A 41 1.24 -5.77 0.28
N ALA A 42 0.08 -5.93 0.93
CA ALA A 42 -0.60 -7.21 1.05
C ALA A 42 -2.10 -7.07 0.77
N GLU A 43 -2.67 -8.11 0.17
CA GLU A 43 -4.11 -8.30 0.04
C GLU A 43 -4.49 -9.67 0.60
N GLU A 44 -5.54 -9.74 1.41
CA GLU A 44 -6.01 -10.99 2.00
C GLU A 44 -4.88 -11.78 2.71
N SER A 45 -4.01 -11.06 3.41
CA SER A 45 -2.82 -11.60 4.08
C SER A 45 -1.77 -12.23 3.15
N ARG A 46 -1.84 -11.97 1.84
CA ARG A 46 -0.83 -12.39 0.86
C ARG A 46 0.04 -11.19 0.49
N PRO A 47 1.37 -11.29 0.64
CA PRO A 47 2.29 -10.30 0.11
C PRO A 47 2.16 -10.20 -1.41
N LEU A 48 2.16 -8.97 -1.94
CA LEU A 48 2.28 -8.70 -3.36
C LEU A 48 3.74 -8.35 -3.66
N ASN A 49 4.60 -9.38 -3.70
CA ASN A 49 6.06 -9.24 -3.86
C ASN A 49 6.59 -9.71 -5.22
N ASP A 50 5.70 -10.11 -6.14
CA ASP A 50 6.03 -10.45 -7.53
C ASP A 50 5.00 -9.80 -8.46
N PRO A 51 5.39 -8.77 -9.25
CA PRO A 51 6.76 -8.27 -9.45
C PRO A 51 7.31 -7.36 -8.33
N GLY A 52 6.50 -6.95 -7.35
CA GLY A 52 6.85 -5.90 -6.40
C GLY A 52 6.77 -4.50 -7.00
N SER A 53 7.22 -3.50 -6.25
CA SER A 53 7.24 -2.07 -6.60
C SER A 53 5.92 -1.59 -7.21
N GLY A 54 5.96 -0.61 -8.12
CA GLY A 54 4.78 -0.15 -8.86
C GLY A 54 4.13 -1.21 -9.77
N GLY A 55 4.68 -2.42 -9.86
CA GLY A 55 4.03 -3.55 -10.53
C GLY A 55 3.08 -4.34 -9.61
N SER A 56 3.13 -4.11 -8.30
CA SER A 56 2.30 -4.78 -7.29
C SER A 56 1.53 -3.76 -6.47
N LEU A 57 0.27 -3.52 -6.85
CA LEU A 57 -0.62 -2.59 -6.16
C LEU A 57 -1.66 -3.35 -5.34
N ALA A 58 -1.83 -2.96 -4.08
CA ALA A 58 -2.90 -3.46 -3.23
C ALA A 58 -4.05 -2.45 -3.18
N TRP A 59 -5.28 -2.93 -3.30
CA TRP A 59 -6.48 -2.18 -2.98
C TRP A 59 -6.58 -1.94 -1.47
N VAL A 60 -6.97 -0.72 -1.10
CA VAL A 60 -7.12 -0.33 0.30
C VAL A 60 -8.62 -0.19 0.65
N PRO A 61 -9.15 -1.01 1.57
CA PRO A 61 -10.48 -0.82 2.12
C PRO A 61 -10.65 0.57 2.73
N LEU A 62 -11.83 1.19 2.60
CA LEU A 62 -12.11 2.53 3.11
C LEU A 62 -11.75 2.72 4.59
N LYS A 63 -11.93 1.68 5.42
CA LYS A 63 -11.57 1.68 6.85
C LYS A 63 -10.06 1.87 7.12
N HIS A 64 -9.20 1.63 6.14
CA HIS A 64 -7.75 1.72 6.26
C HIS A 64 -7.14 2.93 5.53
N HIS A 65 -7.95 3.76 4.85
CA HIS A 65 -7.42 4.89 4.07
C HIS A 65 -6.56 5.83 4.92
N GLN A 66 -7.07 6.22 6.10
CA GLN A 66 -6.34 7.11 6.99
C GLN A 66 -5.04 6.47 7.52
N LEU A 67 -5.07 5.18 7.89
CA LEU A 67 -3.88 4.47 8.36
C LEU A 67 -2.81 4.34 7.28
N VAL A 68 -3.20 4.15 6.02
CA VAL A 68 -2.26 4.11 4.89
C VAL A 68 -1.63 5.49 4.64
N VAL A 69 -2.40 6.58 4.74
CA VAL A 69 -1.86 7.94 4.64
C VAL A 69 -0.87 8.22 5.77
N GLU A 70 -1.25 7.91 7.01
CA GLU A 70 -0.38 8.07 8.18
C GLU A 70 0.90 7.23 8.05
N SER A 71 0.78 6.00 7.54
CA SER A 71 1.94 5.13 7.27
C SER A 71 2.90 5.77 6.26
N ALA A 72 2.37 6.39 5.20
CA ALA A 72 3.17 7.09 4.21
C ALA A 72 3.86 8.33 4.78
N GLU A 73 3.16 9.14 5.57
CA GLU A 73 3.71 10.36 6.21
C GLU A 73 4.80 10.05 7.25
N MET A 74 4.71 8.90 7.93
CA MET A 74 5.67 8.50 8.95
C MET A 74 6.79 7.60 8.42
N CYS A 75 6.75 7.22 7.14
CA CYS A 75 7.75 6.34 6.52
C CYS A 75 9.10 7.06 6.36
N PRO A 76 10.18 6.63 7.03
CA PRO A 76 11.47 7.32 6.96
C PRO A 76 12.12 7.26 5.56
N GLY A 77 11.84 6.19 4.81
CA GLY A 77 12.29 6.02 3.43
C GLY A 77 11.41 6.72 2.40
N GLU A 78 10.29 7.33 2.81
CA GLU A 78 9.29 7.93 1.90
C GLU A 78 8.87 6.98 0.76
N CYS A 79 8.82 5.68 1.05
CA CYS A 79 8.71 4.64 0.03
C CYS A 79 7.27 4.18 -0.27
N ILE A 80 6.25 4.78 0.35
CA ILE A 80 4.84 4.37 0.19
C ILE A 80 4.13 5.31 -0.76
N PHE A 81 3.60 4.76 -1.86
CA PHE A 81 2.93 5.53 -2.90
C PHE A 81 1.44 5.17 -2.94
N ILE A 82 0.60 6.21 -2.94
CA ILE A 82 -0.86 6.08 -2.91
C ILE A 82 -1.45 6.57 -4.23
N GLU A 83 -2.25 5.73 -4.87
CA GLU A 83 -2.94 6.04 -6.12
C GLU A 83 -4.45 6.12 -5.92
N MET A 84 -5.06 7.21 -6.40
CA MET A 84 -6.50 7.30 -6.56
C MET A 84 -6.90 6.78 -7.92
N LYS A 85 -7.75 5.74 -7.95
CA LYS A 85 -8.30 5.18 -9.18
C LYS A 85 -9.79 5.44 -9.24
N GLU A 86 -10.27 5.72 -10.44
CA GLU A 86 -11.69 5.88 -10.75
C GLU A 86 -12.17 4.72 -11.60
N SER A 87 -13.40 4.27 -11.39
CA SER A 87 -14.08 3.39 -12.33
C SER A 87 -15.53 3.79 -12.52
N ALA A 88 -16.00 3.69 -13.76
CA ALA A 88 -17.40 3.88 -14.08
C ALA A 88 -18.20 2.69 -13.56
N VAL A 89 -19.23 2.97 -12.76
CA VAL A 89 -20.20 1.96 -12.33
C VAL A 89 -21.20 1.80 -13.46
N ALA A 90 -21.35 0.57 -13.96
CA ALA A 90 -22.26 0.20 -15.06
C ALA A 90 -23.73 0.35 -14.65
#